data_AF-A0AAW2A8Y8-F1
#
_entry.id   AF-A0AAW2A8Y8-F1
#
_cell.length_a   1.000
_cell.length_b   1.000
_cell.length_c   1.000
_cell.angle_alpha   90.00
_cell.angle_beta   90.00
_cell.angle_gamma   90.00
#
_symmetry.space_group_name_H-M   'P 1'
#
loop_
_entity.id
_entity.type
_entity.pdbx_description
1 polymer ?
#
loop_
_entity_poly.entity_id
_entity_poly.type
_entity_poly.pdbx_seq_one_letter_code
_entity_poly.pdbx_strand_id
1 'polypeptide(L)'
;MLMTACDLGAVTKPWEISCKVAELVTSEFFEQGDRERSELKLTPSAIFDRNRKDELPGLQLEWIDGICAPLYETFAKLNPKLQPMVDLIKANRAKWEELHHRHQRSQETTSSGSPCSVDDTTTSCSCAGFSDGSPFHSVS
;
A
#
# COMPACT_ATOMS: atom_id res chain seq x y z
N MET A 1 16.40 23.05 13.68
CA MET A 1 15.55 22.47 12.60
C MET A 1 16.15 22.56 11.21
N LEU A 2 16.99 23.56 10.87
CA LEU A 2 17.53 23.66 9.50
C LEU A 2 18.46 22.49 9.15
N MET A 3 19.34 22.09 10.07
CA MET A 3 20.19 20.89 9.89
C MET A 3 19.35 19.63 9.57
N THR A 4 18.26 19.41 10.31
CA THR A 4 17.32 18.30 10.07
C THR A 4 16.65 18.40 8.71
N ALA A 5 16.25 19.60 8.27
CA ALA A 5 15.68 19.76 6.94
C ALA A 5 16.70 19.39 5.86
N CYS A 6 17.95 19.85 5.99
CA CYS A 6 19.03 19.51 5.06
C CYS A 6 19.30 17.99 4.98
N ASP A 7 19.28 17.31 6.12
CA ASP A 7 19.46 15.86 6.22
C ASP A 7 18.35 15.10 5.47
N LEU A 8 17.11 15.56 5.62
CA LEU A 8 15.94 15.00 4.93
C LEU A 8 15.75 15.55 3.50
N GLY A 9 16.74 16.24 2.94
CA GLY A 9 16.61 16.99 1.68
C GLY A 9 16.24 16.15 0.45
N ALA A 10 16.47 14.85 0.47
CA ALA A 10 16.15 13.95 -0.64
C ALA A 10 14.65 13.93 -1.00
N VAL A 11 13.76 14.12 -0.03
CA VAL A 11 12.30 14.15 -0.25
C VAL A 11 11.83 15.35 -1.08
N THR A 12 12.66 16.40 -1.16
CA THR A 12 12.39 17.64 -1.93
C THR A 12 12.96 17.60 -3.34
N LYS A 13 13.56 16.48 -3.77
CA LYS A 13 14.15 16.35 -5.11
C LYS A 13 13.11 15.85 -6.11
N PRO A 14 13.34 16.02 -7.42
CA PRO A 14 12.54 15.37 -8.45
C PRO A 14 12.39 13.87 -8.17
N TRP A 15 11.24 13.33 -8.56
CA TRP A 15 10.83 11.96 -8.25
C TRP A 15 11.90 10.90 -8.50
N GLU A 16 12.58 10.97 -9.64
CA GLU A 16 13.56 9.98 -10.06
C GLU A 16 14.74 9.91 -9.08
N ILE A 17 15.10 11.05 -8.48
CA ILE A 17 16.15 11.15 -7.47
C ILE A 17 15.59 10.73 -6.11
N SER A 18 14.43 11.26 -5.73
CA SER A 18 13.82 10.97 -4.42
C SER A 18 13.52 9.48 -4.25
N CYS A 19 12.94 8.85 -5.28
CA CYS A 19 12.65 7.43 -5.33
C CYS A 19 13.93 6.58 -5.23
N LYS A 20 14.97 6.92 -6.00
CA LYS A 20 16.25 6.22 -5.94
C LYS A 20 16.88 6.27 -4.55
N VAL A 21 16.81 7.42 -3.87
CA VAL A 21 17.32 7.55 -2.50
C VAL A 21 16.50 6.67 -1.54
N ALA A 22 15.17 6.65 -1.66
CA ALA A 22 14.33 5.78 -0.86
C ALA A 22 14.69 4.30 -1.06
N GLU A 23 14.89 3.85 -2.30
CA GLU A 23 15.31 2.48 -2.60
C GLU A 23 16.66 2.11 -1.99
N LEU A 24 17.65 3.02 -2.03
CA LEU A 24 18.97 2.80 -1.44
C LEU A 24 18.89 2.68 0.09
N VAL A 25 18.19 3.60 0.74
CA VAL A 25 17.99 3.57 2.21
C VAL A 25 17.26 2.29 2.62
N THR A 26 16.22 1.90 1.88
CA THR A 26 15.52 0.64 2.14
C THR A 26 16.41 -0.58 1.92
N SER A 27 17.32 -0.56 0.93
CA SER A 27 18.31 -1.62 0.76
C SER A 27 19.23 -1.75 1.97
N GLU A 28 19.70 -0.63 2.52
CA GLU A 28 20.53 -0.62 3.74
C GLU A 28 19.76 -1.17 4.95
N PHE A 29 18.48 -0.81 5.09
CA PHE A 29 17.61 -1.36 6.14
C PHE A 29 17.45 -2.88 6.00
N PHE A 30 17.29 -3.41 4.79
CA PHE A 30 17.22 -4.85 4.59
C PHE A 30 18.52 -5.56 5.00
N GLU A 31 19.67 -5.01 4.58
CA GLU A 31 20.97 -5.55 4.98
C GLU A 31 21.17 -5.53 6.49
N GLN A 32 20.70 -4.49 7.17
CA GLN A 32 20.69 -4.45 8.63
C GLN A 32 19.78 -5.53 9.24
N GLY A 33 18.54 -5.65 8.75
CA GLY A 33 17.60 -6.67 9.25
C GLY A 33 18.13 -8.10 9.08
N ASP A 34 18.82 -8.39 7.98
CA ASP A 34 19.43 -9.70 7.77
C ASP A 34 20.60 -9.97 8.74
N ARG A 35 21.41 -8.96 9.05
CA ARG A 35 22.45 -9.06 10.08
C ARG A 35 21.85 -9.31 11.45
N GLU A 36 20.82 -8.55 11.83
CA GLU A 36 20.13 -8.74 13.12
C GLU A 36 19.51 -10.14 13.24
N ARG A 37 18.93 -10.66 12.16
CA ARG A 37 18.37 -12.01 12.11
C ARG A 37 19.44 -13.10 12.24
N SER A 38 20.55 -12.96 11.52
CA SER A 38 21.60 -13.99 11.47
C SER A 38 22.52 -13.98 12.69
N GLU A 39 22.92 -12.80 13.16
CA GLU A 39 23.89 -12.63 14.25
C GLU A 39 23.23 -12.61 15.63
N LEU A 40 22.08 -11.93 15.75
CA LEU A 40 21.42 -11.70 17.04
C LEU A 40 20.17 -12.57 17.25
N LYS A 41 19.73 -13.31 16.21
CA LYS A 41 18.51 -14.13 16.22
C LYS A 41 17.25 -13.32 16.56
N LEU A 42 17.23 -12.05 16.19
CA LEU A 42 16.09 -11.17 16.36
C LEU A 42 15.18 -11.22 15.12
N THR A 43 13.88 -11.03 15.32
CA THR A 43 12.93 -10.85 14.20
C THR A 43 12.97 -9.39 13.76
N PRO A 44 13.36 -9.08 12.51
CA PRO A 44 13.39 -7.70 12.01
C PRO A 44 11.99 -7.12 11.94
N SER A 45 11.85 -5.81 12.19
CA SER A 45 10.56 -5.13 11.98
C SER A 45 10.28 -4.93 10.47
N ALA A 46 9.03 -4.56 10.14
CA ALA A 46 8.53 -4.50 8.76
C ALA A 46 9.47 -3.77 7.78
N ILE A 47 10.00 -2.62 8.18
CA ILE A 47 10.86 -1.77 7.36
C ILE A 47 12.25 -2.39 7.08
N PHE A 48 12.68 -3.34 7.92
CA PHE A 48 13.95 -4.05 7.79
C PHE A 48 13.79 -5.46 7.20
N ASP A 49 12.57 -5.92 6.90
CA ASP A 49 12.33 -7.23 6.30
C ASP A 49 12.21 -7.13 4.78
N ARG A 50 13.21 -7.65 4.06
CA ARG A 50 13.25 -7.67 2.59
C ARG A 50 12.03 -8.34 1.94
N ASN A 51 11.35 -9.23 2.67
CA ASN A 51 10.17 -9.94 2.20
C ASN A 51 8.93 -9.04 2.10
N ARG A 52 8.98 -7.84 2.69
CA ARG A 52 7.88 -6.85 2.74
C ARG A 52 8.19 -5.61 1.90
N LYS A 53 9.07 -5.74 0.91
CA LYS A 53 9.52 -4.63 0.04
C LYS A 53 8.35 -3.96 -0.70
N ASP A 54 7.31 -4.72 -0.97
CA ASP A 54 6.08 -4.28 -1.61
C ASP A 54 5.27 -3.29 -0.77
N GLU A 55 5.49 -3.25 0.55
CA GLU A 55 4.91 -2.26 1.46
C GLU A 55 5.62 -0.89 1.43
N LEU A 56 6.79 -0.78 0.78
CA LEU A 56 7.59 0.44 0.72
C LEU A 56 6.78 1.70 0.34
N PRO A 57 5.88 1.68 -0.66
CA PRO A 57 5.08 2.85 -0.98
C PRO A 57 4.22 3.35 0.20
N GLY A 58 3.64 2.44 0.99
CA GLY A 58 2.85 2.80 2.17
C GLY A 58 3.72 3.42 3.27
N LEU A 59 4.88 2.81 3.53
CA LEU A 59 5.84 3.32 4.51
C LEU A 59 6.36 4.72 4.14
N GLN A 60 6.58 4.99 2.85
CA GLN A 60 6.99 6.32 2.39
C GLN A 60 5.87 7.37 2.56
N LEU A 61 4.59 7.00 2.38
CA LEU A 61 3.47 7.91 2.64
C LEU A 61 3.42 8.31 4.12
N GLU A 62 3.51 7.34 5.03
CA GLU A 62 3.54 7.60 6.48
C GLU A 62 4.72 8.48 6.87
N TRP A 63 5.90 8.22 6.30
CA TRP A 63 7.10 9.02 6.54
C TRP A 63 6.96 10.46 6.03
N ILE A 64 6.42 10.64 4.83
CA ILE A 64 6.21 11.97 4.24
C ILE A 64 5.20 12.76 5.07
N ASP A 65 4.06 12.16 5.40
CA ASP A 65 2.96 12.83 6.10
C ASP A 65 3.30 13.09 7.57
N GLY A 66 3.98 12.14 8.22
CA GLY A 66 4.33 12.24 9.63
C GLY A 66 5.45 13.23 9.92
N ILE A 67 6.43 13.36 9.01
CA ILE A 67 7.68 14.07 9.33
C ILE A 67 8.10 15.08 8.25
N CYS A 68 8.14 14.68 6.98
CA CYS A 68 8.70 15.54 5.94
C CYS A 68 7.82 16.75 5.60
N ALA A 69 6.52 16.53 5.37
CA ALA A 69 5.59 17.60 5.01
C ALA A 69 5.46 18.65 6.14
N PRO A 70 5.21 18.29 7.41
CA PRO A 70 5.12 19.27 8.50
C PRO A 70 6.40 20.09 8.68
N LEU A 71 7.56 19.46 8.51
CA LEU A 71 8.87 20.13 8.60
C LEU A 71 8.99 21.21 7.52
N TYR A 72 8.80 20.86 6.25
CA TYR A 72 9.01 21.79 5.14
C TYR A 72 7.89 22.83 5.00
N GLU A 73 6.66 22.51 5.40
CA GLU A 73 5.59 23.51 5.51
C GLU A 73 5.90 24.58 6.56
N THR A 74 6.53 24.18 7.68
CA THR A 74 7.01 25.14 8.69
C THR A 74 8.09 26.05 8.12
N PHE A 75 9.02 25.50 7.33
CA PHE A 75 10.03 26.32 6.64
C PHE A 75 9.44 27.27 5.59
N ALA A 76 8.45 26.84 4.83
CA ALA A 76 7.77 27.69 3.85
C ALA A 76 6.99 28.85 4.52
N LYS A 77 6.39 28.61 5.70
CA LYS A 77 5.78 29.68 6.51
C LYS A 77 6.80 30.73 6.96
N LEU A 78 8.03 30.32 7.29
CA LEU A 78 9.10 31.24 7.69
C LEU A 78 9.69 32.00 6.50
N ASN A 79 9.85 31.34 5.35
CA ASN A 79 10.35 31.93 4.13
C ASN A 79 9.60 31.38 2.92
N PRO A 80 8.69 32.17 2.30
CA PRO A 80 7.91 31.74 1.15
C PRO A 80 8.74 31.27 -0.05
N LYS A 81 10.02 31.66 -0.14
CA LYS A 81 10.93 31.16 -1.19
C LYS A 81 11.19 29.65 -1.11
N LEU A 82 10.87 29.01 0.00
CA LEU A 82 11.00 27.57 0.20
C LEU A 82 9.74 26.78 -0.21
N GLN A 83 8.67 27.46 -0.64
CA GLN A 83 7.45 26.81 -1.15
C GLN A 83 7.69 25.75 -2.23
N PRO A 84 8.62 25.93 -3.19
CA PRO A 84 8.89 24.90 -4.21
C PRO A 84 9.32 23.55 -3.62
N MET A 85 9.94 23.53 -2.44
CA MET A 85 10.30 22.28 -1.76
C MET A 85 9.07 21.53 -1.25
N VAL A 86 8.06 22.25 -0.74
CA VAL A 86 6.77 21.69 -0.31
C VAL A 86 6.01 21.15 -1.52
N ASP A 87 6.02 21.88 -2.63
CA ASP A 87 5.32 21.46 -3.85
C ASP A 87 5.93 20.16 -4.42
N LEU A 88 7.26 20.02 -4.38
CA LEU A 88 7.95 18.78 -4.75
C LEU A 88 7.63 17.62 -3.82
N ILE A 89 7.54 17.86 -2.50
CA ILE A 89 7.10 16.84 -1.53
C ILE A 89 5.70 16.35 -1.88
N LYS A 90 4.76 17.25 -2.15
CA LYS A 90 3.38 16.90 -2.53
C LYS A 90 3.33 16.09 -3.83
N ALA A 91 4.12 16.49 -4.84
CA ALA A 91 4.22 15.75 -6.09
C ALA A 91 4.79 14.33 -5.90
N ASN A 92 5.83 14.19 -5.08
CA ASN A 92 6.41 12.87 -4.75
C ASN A 92 5.43 12.01 -3.96
N ARG A 93 4.72 12.59 -2.98
CA ARG A 93 3.67 11.89 -2.22
C ARG A 93 2.59 11.31 -3.14
N ALA A 94 2.10 12.08 -4.09
CA ALA A 94 1.08 11.63 -5.04
C ALA A 94 1.56 10.43 -5.89
N LYS A 95 2.83 10.40 -6.28
CA LYS A 95 3.41 9.25 -7.00
C LYS A 95 3.53 8.01 -6.10
N TRP A 96 3.92 8.18 -4.84
CA TRP A 96 3.91 7.08 -3.87
C TRP A 96 2.50 6.53 -3.62
N GLU A 97 1.49 7.41 -3.56
CA GLU A 97 0.08 7.04 -3.41
C GLU A 97 -0.41 6.22 -4.60
N GLU A 98 -0.05 6.62 -5.82
CA GLU A 98 -0.35 5.84 -7.03
C GLU A 98 0.26 4.43 -6.97
N LEU A 99 1.53 4.32 -6.57
CA LEU A 99 2.21 3.04 -6.42
C LEU A 99 1.55 2.17 -5.33
N HIS A 100 1.17 2.76 -4.21
CA HIS A 100 0.51 2.07 -3.11
C HIS A 100 -0.85 1.49 -3.55
N HIS A 101 -1.68 2.27 -4.24
CA HIS A 101 -2.97 1.80 -4.75
C HIS A 101 -2.84 0.76 -5.87
N ARG A 102 -1.78 0.83 -6.69
CA ARG A 102 -1.49 -0.18 -7.71
C ARG A 102 -1.16 -1.52 -7.07
N HIS A 103 -0.39 -1.48 -5.98
CA HIS A 103 -0.04 -2.68 -5.22
C HIS A 103 -1.28 -3.32 -4.56
N GLN A 104 -2.13 -2.54 -3.88
CA GLN A 104 -3.36 -3.04 -3.26
C GLN A 104 -4.29 -3.76 -4.25
N ARG A 105 -4.54 -3.18 -5.43
CA ARG A 105 -5.33 -3.82 -6.50
C ARG A 105 -4.75 -5.14 -7.02
N SER A 106 -3.43 -5.24 -7.04
CA SER A 106 -2.76 -6.47 -7.50
C SER A 106 -2.94 -7.62 -6.50
N GLN A 107 -3.07 -7.32 -5.21
CA GLN A 107 -3.35 -8.32 -4.18
C GLN A 107 -4.82 -8.81 -4.21
N GLU A 108 -5.79 -7.92 -4.46
CA GLU A 108 -7.23 -8.26 -4.53
C GLU A 108 -7.60 -9.17 -5.71
N THR A 109 -6.91 -9.03 -6.84
CA THR A 109 -7.12 -9.85 -8.03
C THR A 109 -6.57 -11.28 -7.88
N THR A 110 -5.63 -11.49 -6.96
CA THR A 110 -5.03 -12.81 -6.72
C THR A 110 -5.86 -13.65 -5.73
N SER A 111 -6.67 -13.03 -4.87
CA SER A 111 -7.50 -13.71 -3.87
C SER A 111 -8.90 -14.10 -4.35
N SER A 112 -9.34 -13.61 -5.52
CA SER A 112 -10.70 -13.80 -6.07
C SER A 112 -10.80 -14.84 -7.19
N GLY A 113 -9.70 -15.53 -7.54
CA GLY A 113 -9.65 -16.55 -8.60
C GLY A 113 -9.77 -17.99 -8.10
N SER A 114 -10.87 -18.36 -7.45
CA SER A 114 -11.28 -19.78 -7.36
C SER A 114 -12.17 -20.11 -8.56
N PRO A 115 -11.79 -21.02 -9.48
CA PRO A 115 -12.72 -21.53 -10.47
C PRO A 115 -13.74 -22.40 -9.73
N CYS A 116 -14.98 -21.92 -9.60
CA CYS A 116 -16.11 -22.78 -9.26
C CYS A 116 -16.17 -23.89 -10.31
N SER A 117 -15.85 -25.11 -9.89
CA SER A 117 -16.04 -26.31 -10.70
C SER A 117 -17.55 -26.53 -10.83
N VAL A 118 -18.06 -26.36 -12.05
CA VAL A 118 -19.40 -26.78 -12.42
C VAL A 118 -19.35 -28.29 -12.61
N ASP A 119 -19.77 -29.05 -11.59
CA ASP A 119 -20.03 -30.48 -11.76
C ASP A 119 -21.42 -30.67 -12.35
N ASP A 120 -21.44 -31.03 -13.62
CA ASP A 120 -22.58 -31.57 -14.34
C ASP A 120 -22.71 -33.06 -13.96
N THR A 121 -23.76 -33.43 -13.24
CA THR A 121 -24.19 -34.85 -13.18
C THR A 121 -25.71 -34.94 -13.07
N THR A 122 -26.31 -35.28 -14.20
CA THR A 122 -27.67 -35.79 -14.36
C THR A 122 -27.79 -37.20 -13.78
N THR A 123 -28.81 -37.49 -12.95
CA THR A 123 -29.43 -38.84 -12.70
C THR A 123 -30.73 -38.61 -11.89
N SER A 124 -31.92 -38.50 -12.52
CA SER A 124 -32.92 -39.54 -12.87
C SER A 124 -33.78 -40.14 -11.72
N CYS A 125 -35.11 -40.15 -11.95
CA CYS A 125 -36.18 -40.99 -11.35
C CYS A 125 -36.64 -40.66 -9.90
N SER A 126 -37.92 -40.72 -9.50
CA SER A 126 -39.19 -41.02 -10.18
C SER A 126 -40.38 -40.84 -9.19
N CYS A 127 -41.45 -40.24 -9.71
CA CYS A 127 -42.92 -40.33 -9.44
C CYS A 127 -43.61 -40.42 -8.06
N ALA A 128 -44.83 -39.84 -8.11
CA ALA A 128 -46.05 -40.00 -7.30
C ALA A 128 -46.19 -39.11 -6.06
N GLY A 129 -47.25 -38.31 -5.85
CA GLY A 129 -48.51 -38.09 -6.57
C GLY A 129 -49.46 -37.27 -5.68
N PHE A 130 -50.61 -36.89 -6.25
CA PHE A 130 -51.82 -36.31 -5.61
C PHE A 130 -51.95 -34.77 -5.49
N SER A 131 -52.63 -34.19 -6.49
CA SER A 131 -53.87 -33.37 -6.44
C SER A 131 -54.27 -32.75 -5.09
N ASP A 132 -54.79 -31.53 -4.96
CA ASP A 132 -55.66 -30.72 -5.84
C ASP A 132 -55.79 -29.30 -5.23
N GLY A 133 -56.29 -28.32 -5.99
CA GLY A 133 -56.99 -27.15 -5.42
C GLY A 133 -56.24 -25.81 -5.30
N SER A 134 -56.26 -25.03 -6.38
CA SER A 134 -56.40 -23.55 -6.30
C SER A 134 -57.90 -23.20 -6.26
N PRO A 135 -58.36 -21.93 -6.15
CA PRO A 135 -57.66 -20.65 -5.90
C PRO A 135 -58.30 -19.85 -4.74
N PHE A 136 -57.73 -18.71 -4.31
CA PHE A 136 -58.46 -17.42 -4.19
C PHE A 136 -57.64 -16.31 -3.47
N HIS A 137 -57.77 -15.11 -4.05
CA HIS A 137 -57.67 -13.74 -3.52
C HIS A 137 -56.36 -13.06 -3.11
N SER A 138 -56.01 -12.11 -4.00
CA SER A 138 -55.62 -10.70 -3.81
C SER A 138 -56.05 -9.98 -2.51
N VAL A 139 -55.43 -8.80 -2.30
CA VAL A 139 -55.67 -7.70 -1.33
C VAL A 139 -54.81 -7.84 -0.05
N SER A 140 -53.96 -6.89 0.35
CA SER A 140 -53.91 -5.43 0.15
C SER A 140 -52.49 -4.87 0.15
#